data_AF-A0A9R1CYL5-F1
#
_entry.id   AF-A0A9R1CYL5-F1
#
_cell.length_a   1.000
_cell.length_b   1.000
_cell.length_c   1.000
_cell.angle_alpha   90.00
_cell.angle_beta   90.00
_cell.angle_gamma   90.00
#
_symmetry.space_group_name_H-M   'P 1'
#
loop_
_entity.id
_entity.type
_entity.pdbx_description
1 polymer ?
#
loop_
_entity_poly.entity_id
_entity_poly.type
_entity_poly.pdbx_seq_one_letter_code
_entity_poly.pdbx_strand_id
1 'polypeptide(L)'
;MATTSKKQYTLVVTRHFFYNRPSDEREVSGTLEELTKYFSYTLEVGNSWDHKIPTNPRTIKSLLSALEKSYEIKNNGMTSVKLKEAA
;
A
#
# COMPACT_ATOMS: atom_id res chain seq x y z
N MET A 1 -19.90 -4.29 23.87
CA MET A 1 -18.67 -3.61 23.39
C MET A 1 -19.03 -2.95 22.07
N ALA A 2 -18.96 -1.62 21.98
CA ALA A 2 -19.35 -0.90 20.78
C ALA A 2 -18.37 -1.24 19.65
N THR A 3 -18.82 -2.03 18.68
CA THR A 3 -18.04 -2.33 17.47
C THR A 3 -18.02 -1.07 16.63
N THR A 4 -17.02 -0.20 16.83
CA THR A 4 -16.79 0.93 15.93
C THR A 4 -16.57 0.35 14.54
N SER A 5 -17.53 0.57 13.64
CA SER A 5 -17.41 0.20 12.23
C SER A 5 -16.17 0.89 11.67
N LYS A 6 -15.07 0.15 11.53
CA LYS A 6 -13.84 0.64 10.93
C LYS A 6 -14.08 0.72 9.43
N LYS A 7 -13.80 1.89 8.85
CA LYS A 7 -13.90 2.09 7.40
C LYS A 7 -13.03 1.05 6.69
N GLN A 8 -13.64 0.30 5.79
CA GLN A 8 -12.95 -0.63 4.92
C GLN A 8 -12.46 0.12 3.68
N TYR A 9 -11.29 -0.28 3.20
CA TYR A 9 -10.66 0.25 2.01
C TYR A 9 -10.19 -0.91 1.16
N THR A 10 -10.23 -0.73 -0.15
CA THR A 10 -9.69 -1.71 -1.10
C THR A 10 -8.56 -1.05 -1.86
N LEU A 11 -7.36 -1.63 -1.76
CA LEU A 11 -6.17 -1.20 -2.47
C LEU A 11 -5.93 -2.14 -3.64
N VAL A 12 -5.74 -1.58 -4.83
CA VAL A 12 -5.30 -2.30 -6.03
C VAL A 12 -3.79 -2.10 -6.13
N VAL A 13 -3.07 -3.20 -6.03
CA VAL A 13 -1.62 -3.25 -6.22
C VAL A 13 -1.36 -3.83 -7.60
N THR A 14 -0.84 -2.99 -8.50
CA THR A 14 -0.47 -3.41 -9.85
C THR A 14 1.04 -3.51 -9.94
N ARG A 15 1.55 -4.71 -10.24
CA ARG A 15 2.96 -4.95 -10.54
C ARG A 15 3.16 -4.93 -12.04
N HIS A 16 3.94 -3.97 -12.51
CA HIS A 16 4.35 -3.84 -13.90
C HIS A 16 5.57 -4.73 -14.14
N PHE A 17 5.53 -5.54 -15.17
CA PHE A 17 6.69 -6.31 -15.62
C PHE A 17 7.35 -5.62 -16.80
N PHE A 18 8.67 -5.78 -16.93
CA PHE A 18 9.41 -5.32 -18.10
C PHE A 18 9.01 -6.10 -19.35
N TYR A 19 8.96 -5.41 -20.50
CA TYR A 19 8.49 -5.91 -21.79
C TYR A 19 7.00 -6.28 -21.80
N ASN A 20 6.47 -6.69 -22.97
CA ASN A 20 5.07 -7.00 -23.32
C ASN A 20 4.38 -8.11 -22.47
N ARG A 21 4.81 -8.31 -21.23
CA ARG A 21 4.24 -9.23 -20.25
C ARG A 21 3.04 -8.58 -19.56
N PRO A 22 1.98 -9.37 -19.27
CA PRO A 22 0.83 -8.86 -18.56
C PRO A 22 1.23 -8.39 -17.16
N SER A 23 0.67 -7.26 -16.74
CA SER A 23 0.75 -6.77 -15.36
C SER A 23 -0.03 -7.69 -14.42
N ASP A 24 0.49 -7.90 -13.21
CA ASP A 24 -0.20 -8.64 -12.15
C ASP A 24 -0.94 -7.64 -11.27
N GLU A 25 -2.26 -7.78 -11.16
CA GLU A 25 -3.11 -6.94 -10.32
C GLU A 25 -3.63 -7.74 -9.14
N ARG A 26 -3.53 -7.15 -7.94
CA ARG A 26 -4.04 -7.76 -6.71
C ARG A 26 -4.88 -6.75 -5.96
N GLU A 27 -6.06 -7.21 -5.56
CA GLU A 27 -6.93 -6.46 -4.68
C GLU A 27 -6.72 -6.91 -3.24
N VAL A 28 -6.42 -5.96 -2.37
CA VAL A 28 -6.30 -6.19 -0.93
C VAL A 28 -7.30 -5.29 -0.25
N SER A 29 -8.30 -5.90 0.37
CA SER A 29 -9.33 -5.19 1.13
C SER A 29 -9.13 -5.39 2.63
N GLY A 30 -9.43 -4.35 3.40
CA GLY A 30 -9.34 -4.39 4.84
C GLY A 30 -9.51 -3.02 5.46
N THR A 31 -9.46 -3.00 6.79
CA THR A 31 -9.36 -1.76 7.56
C THR A 31 -7.96 -1.14 7.40
N LEU A 32 -7.81 0.14 7.76
CA LEU A 32 -6.50 0.81 7.73
C LEU A 32 -5.43 0.03 8.49
N GLU A 33 -5.76 -0.51 9.66
CA GLU A 33 -4.83 -1.31 10.47
C GLU A 33 -4.44 -2.62 9.79
N GLU A 34 -5.41 -3.32 9.19
CA GLU A 34 -5.16 -4.58 8.47
C GLU A 34 -4.30 -4.34 7.23
N LEU A 35 -4.57 -3.26 6.48
CA LEU A 35 -3.78 -2.88 5.31
C LEU A 35 -2.37 -2.46 5.72
N THR A 36 -2.22 -1.65 6.76
CA THR A 36 -0.91 -1.27 7.31
C THR A 36 -0.12 -2.51 7.75
N LYS A 37 -0.77 -3.47 8.40
CA LYS A 37 -0.15 -4.74 8.81
C LYS A 37 0.23 -5.60 7.60
N TYR A 38 -0.64 -5.70 6.61
CA TYR A 38 -0.37 -6.46 5.38
C TYR A 38 0.84 -5.91 4.63
N PHE A 39 0.98 -4.58 4.57
CA PHE A 39 2.10 -3.91 3.90
C PHE A 39 3.28 -3.56 4.83
N SER A 40 3.31 -4.05 6.07
CA SER A 40 4.32 -3.65 7.06
C SER A 40 5.73 -3.86 6.56
N TYR A 41 5.98 -5.02 5.93
CA TYR A 41 7.29 -5.33 5.35
C TYR A 41 7.71 -4.31 4.27
N THR A 42 6.78 -3.88 3.42
CA THR A 42 7.08 -2.88 2.40
C THR A 42 7.38 -1.52 3.03
N LEU A 43 6.60 -1.12 4.05
CA LEU A 43 6.83 0.13 4.77
C LEU A 43 8.13 0.13 5.57
N GLU A 44 8.52 -1.00 6.16
CA GLU A 44 9.79 -1.17 6.86
C GLU A 44 10.97 -1.06 5.90
N VAL A 45 10.88 -1.68 4.72
CA VAL A 45 11.89 -1.52 3.67
C VAL A 45 11.98 -0.05 3.26
N GLY A 46 10.85 0.61 2.95
CA GLY A 46 10.84 2.03 2.63
C GLY A 46 11.48 2.89 3.72
N ASN A 47 11.11 2.66 4.98
CA ASN A 47 11.66 3.38 6.14
C ASN A 47 13.17 3.14 6.35
N SER A 48 13.68 1.95 6.00
CA SER A 48 15.11 1.63 6.09
C SER A 48 15.96 2.45 5.10
N TRP A 49 15.39 2.87 3.99
CA TRP A 49 16.07 3.70 2.98
C TRP A 49 15.76 5.19 3.15
N ASP A 50 14.51 5.54 3.48
CA ASP A 50 14.08 6.90 3.82
C ASP A 50 13.27 6.89 5.13
N HIS A 51 13.91 7.30 6.23
CA HIS A 51 13.30 7.38 7.56
C HIS A 51 12.10 8.34 7.64
N LYS A 52 11.85 9.18 6.62
CA LYS A 52 10.67 10.03 6.55
C LYS A 52 9.39 9.25 6.19
N ILE A 53 9.53 8.04 5.64
CA ILE A 53 8.39 7.17 5.30
C ILE A 53 7.85 6.55 6.60
N PRO A 54 6.61 6.86 7.03
CA PRO A 54 6.07 6.32 8.28
C PRO A 54 5.73 4.83 8.13
N THR A 55 6.15 4.02 9.10
CA THR A 55 5.79 2.58 9.17
C THR A 55 4.36 2.35 9.69
N ASN A 56 3.80 3.32 10.40
CA ASN A 56 2.43 3.27 10.92
C ASN A 56 1.62 4.52 10.51
N PRO A 57 1.17 4.59 9.25
CA PRO A 57 0.37 5.71 8.76
C PRO A 57 -1.01 5.77 9.41
N ARG A 58 -1.41 6.97 9.85
CA ARG A 58 -2.69 7.20 10.55
C ARG A 58 -3.89 7.42 9.61
N THR A 59 -3.65 7.59 8.33
CA THR A 59 -4.70 7.84 7.32
C THR A 59 -4.45 7.02 6.08
N ILE A 60 -5.51 6.70 5.33
CA ILE A 60 -5.39 5.94 4.07
C ILE A 60 -4.53 6.67 3.04
N LYS A 61 -4.63 8.01 2.97
CA LYS A 61 -3.80 8.84 2.09
C LYS A 61 -2.32 8.76 2.48
N SER A 62 -2.03 8.80 3.78
CA SER A 62 -0.66 8.63 4.27
C SER A 62 -0.14 7.22 4.00
N LEU A 63 -0.99 6.18 4.09
CA LEU A 63 -0.63 4.82 3.73
C LEU A 63 -0.29 4.73 2.25
N LEU A 64 -1.14 5.24 1.36
CA LEU A 64 -0.88 5.27 -0.09
C LEU A 64 0.43 5.98 -0.44
N SER A 65 0.65 7.17 0.10
CA SER A 65 1.89 7.91 -0.15
C SER A 65 3.12 7.18 0.39
N ALA A 66 3.03 6.56 1.57
CA ALA A 66 4.12 5.77 2.13
C ALA A 66 4.39 4.51 1.28
N LEU A 67 3.36 3.83 0.80
CA LEU A 67 3.49 2.66 -0.06
C LEU A 67 4.09 3.01 -1.42
N GLU A 68 3.62 4.08 -2.06
CA GLU A 68 4.14 4.54 -3.34
C GLU A 68 5.65 4.79 -3.27
N LYS A 69 6.10 5.56 -2.27
CA LYS A 69 7.54 5.79 -2.02
C LYS A 69 8.29 4.51 -1.69
N SER A 70 7.69 3.63 -0.89
CA SER A 70 8.33 2.36 -0.52
C SER A 70 8.51 1.43 -1.72
N TYR A 71 7.54 1.38 -2.63
CA TYR A 71 7.62 0.57 -3.85
C TYR A 71 8.54 1.20 -4.90
N GLU A 72 8.64 2.52 -4.95
CA GLU A 72 9.66 3.22 -5.73
C GLU A 72 11.06 2.76 -5.32
N ILE A 73 11.34 2.73 -4.02
CA ILE A 73 12.62 2.28 -3.48
C ILE A 73 12.84 0.77 -3.69
N LYS A 74 11.83 -0.06 -3.36
CA LYS A 74 11.97 -1.52 -3.35
C LYS A 74 12.04 -2.14 -4.75
N ASN A 75 11.22 -1.64 -5.67
CA ASN A 75 11.02 -2.24 -7.00
C ASN A 75 11.37 -1.26 -8.14
N ASN A 76 12.08 -0.16 -7.86
CA ASN A 76 12.41 0.88 -8.85
C ASN A 76 11.15 1.41 -9.59
N GLY A 77 10.04 1.53 -8.87
CA GLY A 77 8.76 2.03 -9.42
C GLY A 77 7.95 1.01 -10.23
N MET A 78 8.35 -0.27 -10.30
CA MET A 78 7.60 -1.32 -11.01
C MET A 78 6.30 -1.76 -10.30
N THR A 79 5.89 -1.09 -9.22
CA THR A 79 4.68 -1.44 -8.48
C THR A 79 3.93 -0.19 -8.10
N SER A 80 2.68 -0.07 -8.56
CA SER A 80 1.80 1.05 -8.28
C SER A 80 0.66 0.62 -7.36
N VAL A 81 0.31 1.45 -6.38
CA VAL A 81 -0.82 1.22 -5.48
C VAL A 81 -1.86 2.30 -5.71
N LYS A 82 -3.12 1.89 -5.92
CA LYS A 82 -4.25 2.80 -6.08
C LYS A 82 -5.36 2.44 -5.11
N LEU A 83 -6.07 3.45 -4.61
CA LEU A 83 -7.31 3.22 -3.89
C LEU A 83 -8.40 2.88 -4.91
N LYS A 84 -9.04 1.73 -4.75
CA LYS A 84 -10.29 1.43 -5.43
C LYS A 84 -11.38 2.14 -4.64
N GLU A 85 -11.82 3.31 -5.09
CA GLU A 85 -13.00 3.93 -4.52
C GLU A 85 -14.19 2.99 -4.73
N ALA A 86 -14.82 2.59 -3.62
CA ALA A 86 -16.12 1.97 -3.67
C ALA A 86 -17.12 3.05 -4.09
N ALA A 87 -17.69 2.90 -5.29
CA ALA A 87 -18.79 3.71 -5.78
C ALA A 87 -20.03 3.56 -4.87
#